data_AF-A0A1I8D3M1-F1
#
_entry.id   AF-A0A1I8D3M1-F1
#
_cell.length_a   1.000
_cell.length_b   1.000
_cell.length_c   1.000
_cell.angle_alpha   90.00
_cell.angle_beta   90.00
_cell.angle_gamma   90.00
#
_symmetry.space_group_name_H-M   'P 1'
#
loop_
_entity.id
_entity.type
_entity.pdbx_description
1 polymer ?
#
loop_
_entity_poly.entity_id
_entity_poly.type
_entity_poly.pdbx_seq_one_letter_code
_entity_poly.pdbx_strand_id
1 'polypeptide(L)'
;MSSGMDSTSIIIVSSISTVVGLIFAPIYLSTATMVYRKKAWHFHYRSAILFFLTVLFLRIEMNVLKSIFNILDVVVDEGTSKFFDDLTVFFEYARLLWDNMVRFSIASIIFERLIATFKRSNYEQIKSIPWMVLYFLISIMCSVLVICLKSSTTMNQMVYNMITCILDIPLPFLYYAIRWRNHKLAVMSNSILRTLSEKWTINENINLINRSSPFLKLLILVQVVGSIGITVGYKVFEKPTSHYVRYAILIFKDLIASIVVLLFFNETTLSRSMYVFVAKLKRKISNDVSSHQQQVVTSIKVDVRTRDINLRKNEQETYFQMMKNTW
;
A
#
# COMPACT_ATOMS: atom_id res chain seq x y z
N MET A 1 -2.70 16.58 31.84
CA MET A 1 -3.16 17.69 30.94
C MET A 1 -4.62 17.44 30.52
N SER A 2 -5.53 17.32 31.50
CA SER A 2 -6.84 16.64 31.35
C SER A 2 -8.07 17.49 31.75
N SER A 3 -7.93 18.79 31.99
CA SER A 3 -8.97 19.59 32.68
C SER A 3 -10.16 20.06 31.81
N GLY A 4 -10.54 19.32 30.77
CA GLY A 4 -11.65 19.75 29.90
C GLY A 4 -12.29 18.64 29.06
N MET A 5 -11.94 17.38 29.31
CA MET A 5 -12.62 16.27 28.67
C MET A 5 -13.57 15.60 29.64
N ASP A 6 -14.84 15.46 29.25
CA ASP A 6 -15.75 14.54 29.94
C ASP A 6 -15.15 13.14 29.82
N SER A 7 -14.86 12.53 30.96
CA SER A 7 -14.33 11.18 31.10
C SER A 7 -15.07 10.18 30.20
N THR A 8 -16.39 10.35 30.07
CA THR A 8 -17.25 9.54 29.20
C THR A 8 -16.84 9.62 27.73
N SER A 9 -16.54 10.82 27.24
CA SER A 9 -16.15 11.06 25.85
C SER A 9 -14.77 10.47 25.53
N ILE A 10 -13.81 10.55 26.47
CA ILE A 10 -12.50 9.90 26.32
C ILE A 10 -12.68 8.40 26.14
N ILE A 11 -13.44 7.77 27.05
CA ILE A 11 -13.66 6.32 27.04
C ILE A 11 -14.31 5.88 25.73
N ILE A 12 -15.34 6.57 25.26
CA ILE A 12 -16.02 6.22 24.00
C ILE A 12 -15.06 6.29 22.82
N VAL A 13 -14.36 7.41 22.63
CA VAL A 13 -13.52 7.61 21.45
C VAL A 13 -12.30 6.68 21.50
N SER A 14 -11.71 6.46 22.67
CA SER A 14 -10.63 5.49 22.85
C SER A 14 -11.08 4.05 22.64
N SER A 15 -12.30 3.68 23.02
CA SER A 15 -12.87 2.34 22.76
C SER A 15 -13.03 2.10 21.25
N ILE A 16 -13.54 3.10 20.51
CA ILE A 16 -13.67 3.01 19.05
C ILE A 16 -12.29 2.82 18.40
N SER A 17 -11.27 3.58 18.82
CA SER A 17 -9.91 3.43 18.31
C SER A 17 -9.34 2.03 18.56
N THR A 18 -9.58 1.46 19.74
CA THR A 18 -9.15 0.10 20.10
C THR A 18 -9.83 -0.94 19.21
N VAL A 19 -11.15 -0.83 18.99
CA VAL A 19 -11.90 -1.73 18.11
C VAL A 19 -11.36 -1.68 16.67
N VAL A 20 -11.08 -0.48 16.14
CA VAL A 20 -10.51 -0.31 14.79
C VAL A 20 -9.16 -1.02 14.69
N GLY A 21 -8.28 -0.87 15.69
CA GLY A 21 -6.98 -1.55 15.69
C GLY A 21 -7.09 -3.07 15.78
N LEU A 22 -7.97 -3.60 16.62
CA LEU A 22 -8.23 -5.03 16.73
C LEU A 22 -8.76 -5.63 15.42
N ILE A 23 -9.61 -4.90 14.69
CA ILE A 23 -10.07 -5.30 13.35
C ILE A 23 -8.93 -5.26 12.33
N PHE A 24 -8.01 -4.30 12.46
CA PHE A 24 -6.90 -4.15 11.51
C PHE A 24 -5.86 -5.26 11.62
N ALA A 25 -5.55 -5.77 12.81
CA ALA A 25 -4.55 -6.82 13.01
C ALA A 25 -4.74 -8.07 12.10
N PRO A 26 -5.93 -8.72 12.02
CA PRO A 26 -6.14 -9.85 11.11
C PRO A 26 -6.10 -9.44 9.63
N ILE A 27 -6.53 -8.23 9.28
CA ILE A 27 -6.43 -7.68 7.91
C ILE A 27 -4.95 -7.55 7.52
N TYR A 28 -4.12 -6.99 8.41
CA TYR A 28 -2.67 -6.88 8.23
C TYR A 28 -2.03 -8.25 8.02
N LEU A 29 -2.25 -9.21 8.93
CA LEU A 29 -1.64 -10.55 8.85
C LEU A 29 -2.02 -11.27 7.54
N SER A 30 -3.30 -11.19 7.16
CA SER A 30 -3.81 -11.79 5.92
C SER A 30 -3.18 -11.16 4.69
N THR A 31 -3.09 -9.83 4.66
CA THR A 31 -2.52 -9.08 3.53
C THR A 31 -1.01 -9.28 3.44
N ALA A 32 -0.29 -9.21 4.55
CA ALA A 32 1.15 -9.42 4.60
C ALA A 32 1.51 -10.85 4.13
N THR A 33 0.79 -11.85 4.61
CA THR A 33 0.97 -13.25 4.18
C THR A 33 0.71 -13.40 2.67
N MET A 34 -0.33 -12.75 2.16
CA MET A 34 -0.63 -12.77 0.73
C MET A 34 0.48 -12.11 -0.10
N VAL A 35 0.96 -10.93 0.30
CA VAL A 35 2.05 -10.22 -0.40
C VAL A 35 3.33 -11.04 -0.40
N TYR A 36 3.69 -11.63 0.75
CA TYR A 36 4.86 -12.51 0.88
C TYR A 36 4.79 -13.69 -0.09
N ARG A 37 3.63 -14.36 -0.18
CA ARG A 37 3.40 -15.53 -1.04
C ARG A 37 3.32 -15.21 -2.53
N LYS A 38 3.11 -13.94 -2.93
CA LYS A 38 2.96 -13.53 -4.34
C LYS A 38 4.30 -13.46 -5.08
N LYS A 39 4.89 -14.61 -5.41
CA LYS A 39 6.16 -14.70 -6.17
C LYS A 39 6.16 -13.98 -7.52
N ALA A 40 4.99 -13.86 -8.15
CA ALA A 40 4.82 -13.14 -9.42
C ALA A 40 5.03 -11.62 -9.32
N TRP A 41 5.14 -11.06 -8.11
CA TRP A 41 5.46 -9.64 -7.95
C TRP A 41 6.97 -9.46 -7.79
N HIS A 42 7.51 -8.43 -8.43
CA HIS A 42 8.92 -8.09 -8.27
C HIS A 42 9.29 -7.97 -6.80
N PHE A 43 10.50 -8.42 -6.46
CA PHE A 43 10.97 -8.50 -5.09
C PHE A 43 10.93 -7.14 -4.38
N HIS A 44 11.46 -6.09 -5.02
CA HIS A 44 11.49 -4.74 -4.44
C HIS A 44 10.10 -4.18 -4.16
N TYR A 45 9.15 -4.47 -5.04
CA TYR A 45 7.74 -4.08 -4.86
C TYR A 45 7.09 -4.73 -3.65
N ARG A 46 7.28 -6.06 -3.50
CA ARG A 46 6.76 -6.80 -2.35
C ARG A 46 7.34 -6.25 -1.06
N SER A 47 8.64 -6.00 -1.05
CA SER A 47 9.33 -5.45 0.11
C SER A 47 8.85 -4.03 0.44
N ALA A 48 8.61 -3.17 -0.55
CA ALA A 48 8.05 -1.83 -0.34
C ALA A 48 6.61 -1.88 0.23
N ILE A 49 5.75 -2.77 -0.27
CA ILE A 49 4.39 -2.96 0.26
C ILE A 49 4.44 -3.54 1.69
N LEU A 50 5.26 -4.56 1.94
CA LEU A 50 5.40 -5.14 3.28
C LEU A 50 5.90 -4.10 4.28
N PHE A 51 6.87 -3.28 3.86
CA PHE A 51 7.36 -2.17 4.65
C PHE A 51 6.23 -1.18 4.99
N PHE A 52 5.46 -0.75 3.99
CA PHE A 52 4.28 0.10 4.20
C PHE A 52 3.26 -0.54 5.17
N LEU A 53 2.90 -1.82 4.97
CA LEU A 53 1.92 -2.51 5.80
C LEU A 53 2.38 -2.61 7.26
N THR A 54 3.66 -2.90 7.50
CA THR A 54 4.23 -2.99 8.85
C THR A 54 4.27 -1.63 9.53
N VAL A 55 4.67 -0.57 8.81
CA VAL A 55 4.65 0.80 9.36
C VAL A 55 3.21 1.25 9.68
N LEU A 56 2.26 0.94 8.80
CA LEU A 56 0.85 1.23 9.02
C LEU A 56 0.30 0.50 10.25
N PHE A 57 0.65 -0.78 10.41
CA PHE A 57 0.33 -1.58 11.59
C PHE A 57 0.89 -0.94 12.86
N LEU A 58 2.19 -0.63 12.89
CA LEU A 58 2.82 0.02 14.05
C LEU A 58 2.18 1.37 14.39
N ARG A 59 1.79 2.17 13.39
CA ARG A 59 1.04 3.42 13.61
C ARG A 59 -0.29 3.17 14.34
N ILE A 60 -1.07 2.21 13.86
CA ILE A 60 -2.39 1.86 14.41
C ILE A 60 -2.22 1.28 15.82
N GLU A 61 -1.25 0.40 16.05
CA GLU A 61 -0.97 -0.15 17.37
C GLU A 61 -0.56 0.93 18.38
N MET A 62 0.24 1.93 18.00
CA MET A 62 0.52 3.07 18.89
C MET A 62 -0.74 3.88 19.23
N ASN A 63 -1.71 3.96 18.32
CA ASN A 63 -3.02 4.55 18.62
C ASN A 63 -3.81 3.71 19.61
N VAL A 64 -3.84 2.39 19.44
CA VAL A 64 -4.51 1.47 20.37
C VAL A 64 -3.89 1.59 21.77
N LEU A 65 -2.57 1.51 21.89
CA LEU A 65 -1.86 1.62 23.16
C LEU A 65 -2.18 2.94 23.85
N LYS A 66 -2.07 4.06 23.11
CA LYS A 66 -2.48 5.38 23.64
C LYS A 66 -3.92 5.39 24.13
N SER A 67 -4.84 4.77 23.39
CA SER A 67 -6.26 4.71 23.73
C SER A 67 -6.51 3.90 25.01
N ILE A 68 -5.81 2.78 25.18
CA ILE A 68 -5.86 1.97 26.40
C ILE A 68 -5.35 2.79 27.60
N PHE A 69 -4.23 3.48 27.46
CA PHE A 69 -3.68 4.31 28.54
C PHE A 69 -4.59 5.49 28.90
N ASN A 70 -5.24 6.13 27.92
CA ASN A 70 -6.25 7.15 28.20
C ASN A 70 -7.43 6.61 29.02
N ILE A 71 -7.89 5.38 28.73
CA ILE A 71 -8.97 4.74 29.51
C ILE A 71 -8.49 4.42 30.92
N LEU A 72 -7.27 3.87 31.07
CA LEU A 72 -6.69 3.55 32.37
C LEU A 72 -6.49 4.79 33.24
N ASP A 73 -6.05 5.90 32.66
CA ASP A 73 -5.87 7.18 33.37
C ASP A 73 -7.20 7.69 33.97
N VAL A 74 -8.31 7.53 33.23
CA VAL A 74 -9.65 7.89 33.69
C VAL A 74 -10.18 6.94 34.77
N VAL A 75 -9.79 5.67 34.76
CA VAL A 75 -10.32 4.65 35.68
C VAL A 75 -9.55 4.60 37.02
N VAL A 76 -8.27 4.93 37.02
CA VAL A 76 -7.36 4.76 38.18
C VAL A 76 -7.20 6.07 38.97
N ASP A 77 -8.29 6.77 39.26
CA ASP A 77 -8.29 8.13 39.83
C ASP A 77 -7.23 8.41 40.93
N GLU A 78 -6.58 9.58 40.79
CA GLU A 78 -5.84 10.38 41.79
C GLU A 78 -4.41 10.00 42.27
N GLY A 79 -3.85 8.82 42.01
CA GLY A 79 -2.51 8.44 42.55
C GLY A 79 -1.33 8.36 41.57
N THR A 80 -1.60 8.00 40.31
CA THR A 80 -0.59 7.58 39.32
C THR A 80 -0.57 8.43 38.04
N SER A 81 -1.25 9.57 38.07
CA SER A 81 -1.47 10.44 36.90
C SER A 81 -0.19 10.81 36.16
N LYS A 82 0.92 11.07 36.87
CA LYS A 82 2.20 11.41 36.22
C LYS A 82 2.76 10.29 35.35
N PHE A 83 2.65 9.03 35.79
CA PHE A 83 3.14 7.88 35.02
C PHE A 83 2.31 7.69 33.74
N PHE A 84 0.98 7.82 33.84
CA PHE A 84 0.08 7.71 32.70
C PHE A 84 0.21 8.89 31.74
N ASP A 85 0.42 10.11 32.25
CA ASP A 85 0.74 11.30 31.45
C ASP A 85 2.04 11.09 30.65
N ASP A 86 3.12 10.62 31.29
CA ASP A 86 4.42 10.37 30.65
C ASP A 86 4.32 9.30 29.55
N LEU A 87 3.59 8.20 29.80
CA LEU A 87 3.33 7.17 28.81
C LEU A 87 2.49 7.68 27.63
N THR A 88 1.45 8.45 27.91
CA THR A 88 0.58 9.02 26.87
C THR A 88 1.37 9.96 25.96
N VAL A 89 2.29 10.74 26.53
CA VAL A 89 3.22 11.59 25.78
C VAL A 89 4.18 10.74 24.95
N PHE A 90 4.75 9.68 25.51
CA PHE A 90 5.61 8.75 24.76
C PHE A 90 4.89 8.14 23.55
N PHE A 91 3.69 7.59 23.74
CA PHE A 91 2.91 7.01 22.65
C PHE A 91 2.49 8.06 21.61
N GLU A 92 2.24 9.30 22.02
CA GLU A 92 2.00 10.40 21.09
C GLU A 92 3.22 10.68 20.19
N TYR A 93 4.44 10.67 20.74
CA TYR A 93 5.66 10.83 19.93
C TYR A 93 5.93 9.63 19.04
N ALA A 94 5.79 8.40 19.56
CA ALA A 94 5.94 7.18 18.78
C ALA A 94 4.93 7.15 17.61
N ARG A 95 3.68 7.53 17.86
CA ARG A 95 2.65 7.65 16.83
C ARG A 95 3.03 8.66 15.75
N LEU A 96 3.58 9.83 16.11
CA LEU A 96 4.02 10.84 15.15
C LEU A 96 5.18 10.34 14.29
N LEU A 97 6.09 9.56 14.87
CA LEU A 97 7.16 8.87 14.13
C LEU A 97 6.57 7.95 13.06
N TRP A 98 5.63 7.09 13.45
CA TRP A 98 5.02 6.15 12.51
C TRP A 98 4.13 6.83 11.47
N ASP A 99 3.44 7.93 11.80
CA ASP A 99 2.69 8.71 10.81
C ASP A 99 3.61 9.33 9.73
N ASN A 100 4.80 9.81 10.11
CA ASN A 100 5.82 10.25 9.15
C ASN A 100 6.38 9.08 8.33
N MET A 101 6.64 7.95 8.98
CA MET A 101 7.08 6.73 8.28
C MET A 101 6.03 6.25 7.28
N VAL A 102 4.73 6.40 7.54
CA VAL A 102 3.67 6.09 6.57
C VAL A 102 3.85 6.96 5.31
N ARG A 103 4.08 8.27 5.45
CA ARG A 103 4.35 9.17 4.30
C ARG A 103 5.54 8.68 3.47
N PHE A 104 6.65 8.37 4.11
CA PHE A 104 7.85 7.89 3.42
C PHE A 104 7.63 6.50 2.81
N SER A 105 6.92 5.60 3.46
CA SER A 105 6.63 4.29 2.86
C SER A 105 5.72 4.39 1.62
N ILE A 106 4.77 5.32 1.57
CA ILE A 106 4.00 5.64 0.36
C ILE A 106 4.94 6.16 -0.74
N ALA A 107 5.82 7.11 -0.40
CA ALA A 107 6.84 7.61 -1.33
C ALA A 107 7.73 6.47 -1.86
N SER A 108 8.11 5.51 -1.00
CA SER A 108 8.92 4.34 -1.35
C SER A 108 8.27 3.51 -2.45
N ILE A 109 6.97 3.22 -2.31
CA ILE A 109 6.21 2.48 -3.33
C ILE A 109 6.21 3.25 -4.66
N ILE A 110 5.98 4.56 -4.61
CA ILE A 110 5.98 5.44 -5.79
C ILE A 110 7.37 5.46 -6.44
N PHE A 111 8.44 5.65 -5.68
CA PHE A 111 9.81 5.66 -6.18
C PHE A 111 10.24 4.32 -6.77
N GLU A 112 9.87 3.22 -6.13
CA GLU A 112 10.14 1.88 -6.63
C GLU A 112 9.47 1.67 -7.99
N ARG A 113 8.20 2.08 -8.15
CA ARG A 113 7.49 2.07 -9.44
C ARG A 113 8.13 2.99 -10.48
N LEU A 114 8.64 4.17 -10.08
CA LEU A 114 9.39 5.05 -10.97
C LEU A 114 10.64 4.34 -11.49
N ILE A 115 11.47 3.79 -10.62
CA ILE A 115 12.71 3.10 -10.99
C ILE A 115 12.42 1.93 -11.93
N ALA A 116 11.41 1.11 -11.63
CA ALA A 116 10.97 0.03 -12.52
C ALA A 116 10.59 0.55 -13.92
N THR A 117 9.95 1.71 -13.99
CA THR A 117 9.52 2.35 -15.26
C THR A 117 10.70 2.96 -16.04
N PHE A 118 11.70 3.51 -15.35
CA PHE A 118 12.89 4.12 -15.95
C PHE A 118 13.95 3.09 -16.37
N LYS A 119 14.24 2.10 -15.52
CA LYS A 119 15.36 1.15 -15.69
C LYS A 119 14.88 -0.26 -16.07
N ARG A 120 13.94 -0.36 -17.02
CA ARG A 120 13.26 -1.64 -17.37
C ARG A 120 14.20 -2.79 -17.74
N SER A 121 15.29 -2.51 -18.44
CA SER A 121 16.21 -3.55 -18.94
C SER A 121 16.98 -4.25 -17.82
N ASN A 122 17.29 -3.53 -16.73
CA ASN A 122 18.21 -4.01 -15.69
C ASN A 122 17.55 -4.13 -14.32
N TYR A 123 16.27 -3.76 -14.19
CA TYR A 123 15.58 -3.65 -12.92
C TYR A 123 15.58 -4.97 -12.12
N GLU A 124 15.38 -6.12 -12.77
CA GLU A 124 15.37 -7.42 -12.09
C GLU A 124 16.77 -7.97 -11.76
N GLN A 125 17.79 -7.55 -12.50
CA GLN A 125 19.18 -7.98 -12.29
C GLN A 125 19.79 -7.32 -11.06
N ILE A 126 19.29 -6.14 -10.68
CA ILE A 126 19.80 -5.38 -9.54
C ILE A 126 19.16 -5.93 -8.25
N LYS A 127 19.84 -6.88 -7.60
CA LYS A 127 19.51 -7.32 -6.23
C LYS A 127 19.94 -6.27 -5.20
N SER A 128 19.19 -5.18 -5.09
CA SER A 128 19.51 -4.04 -4.23
C SER A 128 18.88 -4.09 -2.83
N ILE A 129 19.01 -5.21 -2.10
CA ILE A 129 18.61 -5.26 -0.68
C ILE A 129 19.30 -4.14 0.15
N PRO A 130 20.61 -3.85 -0.03
CA PRO A 130 21.28 -2.79 0.72
C PRO A 130 20.67 -1.41 0.50
N TRP A 131 20.24 -1.09 -0.73
CA TRP A 131 19.61 0.19 -1.04
C TRP A 131 18.23 0.34 -0.39
N MET A 132 17.49 -0.76 -0.25
CA MET A 132 16.23 -0.76 0.51
C MET A 132 16.46 -0.48 1.99
N VAL A 133 17.48 -1.12 2.59
CA VAL A 133 17.85 -0.88 3.99
C VAL A 133 18.30 0.57 4.19
N LEU A 134 19.13 1.09 3.28
CA LEU A 134 19.57 2.49 3.32
C LEU A 134 18.37 3.45 3.23
N TYR A 135 17.42 3.19 2.33
CA TYR A 135 16.19 3.98 2.21
C TYR A 135 15.37 3.96 3.51
N PHE A 136 15.24 2.80 4.15
CA PHE A 136 14.55 2.65 5.42
C PHE A 136 15.22 3.47 6.54
N LEU A 137 16.56 3.40 6.65
CA LEU A 137 17.32 4.18 7.63
C LEU A 137 17.15 5.69 7.39
N ILE A 138 17.25 6.15 6.14
CA ILE A 138 17.01 7.55 5.78
C ILE A 138 15.59 7.97 6.15
N SER A 139 14.58 7.12 5.89
CA SER A 139 13.18 7.41 6.23
C SER A 139 12.97 7.57 7.74
N ILE A 140 13.62 6.73 8.56
CA ILE A 140 13.60 6.86 10.02
C ILE A 140 14.27 8.16 10.44
N MET A 141 15.48 8.45 9.94
CA MET A 141 16.22 9.66 10.27
C MET A 141 15.42 10.93 9.92
N CYS A 142 14.81 10.98 8.73
CA CYS A 142 13.93 12.07 8.34
C CYS A 142 12.69 12.18 9.25
N SER A 143 12.09 11.06 9.65
CA SER A 143 10.93 11.05 10.55
C SER A 143 11.28 11.58 11.94
N VAL A 144 12.44 11.17 12.49
CA VAL A 144 12.97 11.66 13.76
C VAL A 144 13.27 13.16 13.67
N LEU A 145 13.90 13.62 12.59
CA LEU A 145 14.19 15.05 12.39
C LEU A 145 12.90 15.89 12.41
N VAL A 146 11.83 15.44 11.75
CA VAL A 146 10.52 16.13 11.78
C VAL A 146 9.93 16.17 13.20
N ILE A 147 10.14 15.15 14.02
CA ILE A 147 9.71 15.16 15.42
C ILE A 147 10.57 16.10 16.27
N CYS A 148 11.89 16.08 16.08
CA CYS A 148 12.80 16.99 16.79
C CYS A 148 12.45 18.46 16.52
N LEU A 149 12.02 18.77 15.30
CA LEU A 149 11.48 20.09 14.94
C LEU A 149 10.26 20.45 15.78
N LYS A 150 9.35 19.51 16.06
CA LYS A 150 8.18 19.73 16.93
C LYS A 150 8.59 20.03 18.38
N SER A 151 9.62 19.37 18.89
CA SER A 151 10.10 19.59 20.27
C SER A 151 10.94 20.86 20.44
N SER A 152 11.30 21.54 19.34
CA SER A 152 12.03 22.80 19.42
C SER A 152 11.14 23.91 20.00
N THR A 153 11.68 24.67 20.95
CA THR A 153 11.00 25.82 21.58
C THR A 153 10.59 26.91 20.58
N THR A 154 11.22 26.92 19.40
CA THR A 154 10.97 27.89 18.33
C THR A 154 9.80 27.52 17.41
N MET A 155 9.28 26.28 17.48
CA MET A 155 8.21 25.84 16.59
C MET A 155 6.86 25.73 17.31
N ASN A 156 5.93 26.62 16.94
CA ASN A 156 4.53 26.46 17.30
C ASN A 156 3.91 25.26 16.56
N GLN A 157 2.96 24.55 17.19
CA GLN A 157 2.20 23.43 16.64
C GLN A 157 1.60 23.72 15.25
N MET A 158 1.20 24.98 14.99
CA MET A 158 0.70 25.38 13.67
C MET A 158 1.77 25.26 12.57
N VAL A 159 3.01 25.68 12.86
CA VAL A 159 4.14 25.57 11.91
C VAL A 159 4.46 24.11 11.65
N TYR A 160 4.48 23.27 12.68
CA TYR A 160 4.64 21.83 12.54
C TYR A 160 3.55 21.22 11.63
N ASN A 161 2.28 21.56 11.86
CA ASN A 161 1.18 21.08 11.04
C ASN A 161 1.34 21.52 9.57
N MET A 162 1.75 22.77 9.31
CA MET A 162 2.03 23.24 7.94
C MET A 162 3.17 22.46 7.27
N ILE A 163 4.25 22.16 7.99
CA ILE A 163 5.35 21.33 7.47
C ILE A 163 4.83 19.94 7.08
N THR A 164 3.99 19.32 7.92
CA THR A 164 3.42 18.01 7.59
C THR A 164 2.55 18.04 6.34
N CYS A 165 1.77 19.11 6.12
CA CYS A 165 1.02 19.32 4.88
C CYS A 165 1.95 19.47 3.67
N ILE A 166 3.03 20.25 3.80
CA ILE A 166 4.01 20.45 2.72
C ILE A 166 4.67 19.13 2.33
N LEU A 167 4.99 18.27 3.30
CA LEU A 167 5.56 16.94 3.04
C LEU A 167 4.61 16.01 2.27
N ASP A 168 3.29 16.23 2.34
CA ASP A 168 2.31 15.43 1.61
C ASP A 168 2.13 15.90 0.15
N ILE A 169 2.47 17.16 -0.18
CA ILE A 169 2.29 17.75 -1.51
C ILE A 169 3.02 16.98 -2.63
N PRO A 170 4.30 16.56 -2.47
CA PRO A 170 5.00 15.83 -3.53
C PRO A 170 4.37 14.49 -3.91
N LEU A 171 3.63 13.84 -3.00
CA LEU A 171 3.10 12.49 -3.22
C LEU A 171 2.10 12.43 -4.40
N PRO A 172 1.05 13.28 -4.46
CA PRO A 172 0.20 13.38 -5.65
C PRO A 172 0.96 13.65 -6.94
N PHE A 173 1.90 14.59 -6.95
CA PHE A 173 2.65 14.96 -8.17
C PHE A 173 3.49 13.80 -8.69
N LEU A 174 4.20 13.11 -7.81
CA LEU A 174 4.99 11.93 -8.18
C LEU A 174 4.08 10.80 -8.70
N TYR A 175 2.94 10.57 -8.05
CA TYR A 175 1.96 9.58 -8.50
C TYR A 175 1.41 9.88 -9.91
N TYR A 176 1.03 11.13 -10.17
CA TYR A 176 0.57 11.55 -11.51
C TYR A 176 1.68 11.47 -12.56
N ALA A 177 2.92 11.81 -12.21
CA ALA A 177 4.07 11.68 -13.11
C ALA A 177 4.31 10.23 -13.55
N ILE A 178 4.17 9.26 -12.63
CA ILE A 178 4.22 7.82 -12.96
C ILE A 178 3.12 7.46 -13.94
N ARG A 179 1.88 7.85 -13.63
CA ARG A 179 0.71 7.49 -14.45
C ARG A 179 0.85 8.04 -15.87
N TRP A 180 1.27 9.30 -16.00
CA TRP A 180 1.51 9.93 -17.28
C TRP A 180 2.61 9.20 -18.07
N ARG A 181 3.72 8.85 -17.41
CA ARG A 181 4.80 8.11 -18.04
C ARG A 181 4.35 6.73 -18.50
N ASN A 182 3.60 5.99 -17.69
CA ASN A 182 3.07 4.68 -18.08
C ASN A 182 2.11 4.76 -19.25
N HIS A 183 1.24 5.78 -19.29
CA HIS A 183 0.38 6.01 -20.43
C HIS A 183 1.20 6.23 -21.70
N LYS A 184 2.23 7.09 -21.65
CA LYS A 184 3.14 7.33 -22.78
C LYS A 184 3.81 6.04 -23.25
N LEU A 185 4.21 5.17 -22.33
CA LEU A 185 4.85 3.89 -22.64
C LEU A 185 3.89 2.86 -23.21
N ALA A 186 2.64 2.83 -22.74
CA ALA A 186 1.60 1.98 -23.30
C ALA A 186 1.39 2.31 -24.78
N VAL A 187 1.24 3.61 -25.10
CA VAL A 187 1.10 4.09 -26.49
C VAL A 187 2.33 3.73 -27.33
N MET A 188 3.55 3.97 -26.82
CA MET A 188 4.80 3.66 -27.53
C MET A 188 5.07 2.17 -27.72
N SER A 189 4.56 1.31 -26.83
CA SER A 189 4.75 -0.14 -26.94
C SER A 189 4.13 -0.74 -28.20
N ASN A 190 3.08 -0.08 -28.73
CA ASN A 190 2.43 -0.45 -29.97
C ASN A 190 3.14 0.09 -31.22
N SER A 191 3.96 1.14 -31.10
CA SER A 191 4.58 1.83 -32.24
C SER A 191 6.04 1.46 -32.48
N ILE A 192 6.75 0.89 -31.49
CA ILE A 192 8.20 0.63 -31.58
C ILE A 192 8.46 -0.89 -31.71
N LEU A 193 9.36 -1.27 -32.63
CA LEU A 193 10.01 -2.59 -32.72
C LEU A 193 10.85 -2.86 -31.45
N ARG A 194 10.18 -3.16 -30.33
CA ARG A 194 10.82 -3.60 -29.08
C ARG A 194 10.83 -5.13 -29.00
N THR A 195 11.82 -5.67 -28.31
CA THR A 195 11.91 -7.11 -28.03
C THR A 195 10.68 -7.59 -27.24
N LEU A 196 10.30 -8.85 -27.43
CA LEU A 196 9.16 -9.48 -26.74
C LEU A 196 9.29 -9.38 -25.20
N SER A 197 10.51 -9.53 -24.67
CA SER A 197 10.79 -9.40 -23.24
C SER A 197 10.49 -7.99 -22.73
N GLU A 198 10.91 -6.95 -23.45
CA GLU A 198 10.67 -5.56 -23.04
C GLU A 198 9.18 -5.21 -23.09
N LYS A 199 8.45 -5.68 -24.11
CA LYS A 199 6.98 -5.51 -24.19
C LYS A 199 6.27 -6.19 -23.02
N TRP A 200 6.72 -7.38 -22.63
CA TRP A 200 6.17 -8.09 -21.47
C TRP A 200 6.41 -7.33 -20.16
N THR A 201 7.65 -6.89 -19.90
CA THR A 201 7.99 -6.09 -18.70
C THR A 201 7.22 -4.77 -18.65
N ILE A 202 6.95 -4.13 -19.81
CA ILE A 202 6.11 -2.93 -19.88
C ILE A 202 4.67 -3.25 -19.48
N ASN A 203 4.10 -4.31 -20.05
CA ASN A 203 2.73 -4.71 -19.75
C ASN A 203 2.56 -5.12 -18.28
N GLU A 204 3.53 -5.84 -17.72
CA GLU A 204 3.54 -6.21 -16.31
C GLU A 204 3.59 -4.97 -15.40
N ASN A 205 4.50 -4.02 -15.68
CA ASN A 205 4.58 -2.78 -14.91
C ASN A 205 3.29 -1.95 -14.98
N ILE A 206 2.68 -1.86 -16.16
CA ILE A 206 1.38 -1.19 -16.35
C ILE A 206 0.30 -1.89 -15.51
N ASN A 207 0.22 -3.23 -15.58
CA ASN A 207 -0.77 -4.00 -14.82
C ASN A 207 -0.57 -3.87 -13.31
N LEU A 208 0.66 -3.90 -12.83
CA LEU A 208 0.98 -3.71 -11.41
C LEU A 208 0.57 -2.33 -10.92
N ILE A 209 0.82 -1.28 -11.73
CA ILE A 209 0.47 0.10 -11.36
C ILE A 209 -1.04 0.34 -11.44
N ASN A 210 -1.72 -0.23 -12.43
CA ASN A 210 -3.18 -0.15 -12.51
C ASN A 210 -3.85 -0.83 -11.32
N ARG A 211 -3.28 -1.96 -10.84
CA ARG A 211 -3.77 -2.69 -9.67
C ARG A 211 -3.47 -1.99 -8.35
N SER A 212 -2.35 -1.29 -8.24
CA SER A 212 -2.00 -0.54 -7.01
C SER A 212 -2.49 0.90 -7.02
N SER A 213 -2.97 1.38 -8.16
CA SER A 213 -3.45 2.74 -8.36
C SER A 213 -4.62 3.11 -7.43
N PRO A 214 -5.71 2.32 -7.32
CA PRO A 214 -6.81 2.64 -6.39
C PRO A 214 -6.33 2.75 -4.95
N PHE A 215 -5.49 1.79 -4.53
CA PHE A 215 -4.88 1.73 -3.21
C PHE A 215 -4.01 2.97 -2.92
N LEU A 216 -3.07 3.31 -3.82
CA LEU A 216 -2.20 4.48 -3.66
C LEU A 216 -2.97 5.80 -3.68
N LYS A 217 -3.97 5.95 -4.56
CA LYS A 217 -4.80 7.17 -4.63
C LYS A 217 -5.52 7.42 -3.31
N LEU A 218 -6.16 6.39 -2.76
CA LEU A 218 -6.92 6.52 -1.51
C LEU A 218 -5.99 6.82 -0.34
N LEU A 219 -4.82 6.19 -0.25
CA LEU A 219 -3.85 6.48 0.80
C LEU A 219 -3.30 7.91 0.73
N ILE A 220 -2.93 8.37 -0.47
CA ILE A 220 -2.47 9.75 -0.68
C ILE A 220 -3.57 10.73 -0.30
N LEU A 221 -4.81 10.48 -0.73
CA LEU A 221 -5.96 11.34 -0.43
C LEU A 221 -6.19 11.41 1.09
N VAL A 222 -6.23 10.28 1.79
CA VAL A 222 -6.43 10.22 3.25
C VAL A 222 -5.31 10.93 4.00
N GLN A 223 -4.08 10.83 3.52
CA GLN A 223 -2.95 11.50 4.15
C GLN A 223 -3.04 13.01 3.99
N VAL A 224 -3.25 13.50 2.76
CA VAL A 224 -3.38 14.93 2.46
C VAL A 224 -4.58 15.54 3.18
N VAL A 225 -5.78 14.96 3.03
CA VAL A 225 -7.01 15.45 3.67
C VAL A 225 -6.89 15.38 5.19
N GLY A 226 -6.27 14.32 5.73
CA GLY A 226 -6.04 14.17 7.15
C GLY A 226 -5.12 15.25 7.73
N SER A 227 -3.98 15.54 7.07
CA SER A 227 -3.05 16.58 7.50
C SER A 227 -3.67 17.98 7.42
N ILE A 228 -4.41 18.26 6.34
CA ILE A 228 -5.17 19.53 6.19
C ILE A 228 -6.24 19.63 7.29
N GLY A 229 -7.00 18.56 7.52
CA GLY A 229 -8.04 18.52 8.55
C GLY A 229 -7.50 18.78 9.95
N ILE A 230 -6.35 18.19 10.30
CA ILE A 230 -5.68 18.46 11.58
C ILE A 230 -5.24 19.93 11.69
N THR A 231 -4.73 20.50 10.59
CA THR A 231 -4.30 21.91 10.55
C THR A 231 -5.48 22.87 10.71
N VAL A 232 -6.56 22.64 9.97
CA VAL A 232 -7.79 23.43 10.05
C VAL A 232 -8.42 23.27 11.43
N GLY A 233 -8.49 22.04 11.95
CA GLY A 233 -9.03 21.75 13.27
C GLY A 233 -8.30 22.50 14.39
N TYR A 234 -6.96 22.57 14.32
CA TYR A 234 -6.15 23.34 15.26
C TYR A 234 -6.39 24.86 15.18
N LYS A 235 -6.69 25.39 13.99
CA LYS A 235 -6.90 26.83 13.78
C LYS A 235 -8.32 27.29 14.12
N VAL A 236 -9.32 26.46 13.85
CA VAL A 236 -10.75 26.83 13.94
C VAL A 236 -11.32 26.57 15.32
N PHE A 237 -10.92 25.47 15.98
CA PHE A 237 -11.50 25.08 17.26
C PHE A 237 -10.64 25.52 18.44
N GLU A 238 -11.28 25.88 19.55
CA GLU A 238 -10.61 26.14 20.81
C GLU A 238 -9.83 24.91 21.31
N LYS A 239 -8.81 25.14 22.16
CA LYS A 239 -7.87 24.11 22.60
C LYS A 239 -8.53 22.76 22.99
N PRO A 240 -9.51 22.68 23.91
CA PRO A 240 -10.09 21.39 24.28
C PRO A 240 -10.78 20.72 23.09
N THR A 241 -11.61 21.46 22.34
CA THR A 241 -12.32 20.98 21.14
C THR A 241 -11.37 20.52 20.03
N SER A 242 -10.24 21.20 19.85
CA SER A 242 -9.22 20.86 18.85
C SER A 242 -8.60 19.48 19.08
N HIS A 243 -8.47 19.06 20.35
CA HIS A 243 -7.96 17.73 20.68
C HIS A 243 -8.92 16.62 20.24
N TYR A 244 -10.23 16.81 20.43
CA TYR A 244 -11.26 15.86 19.96
C TYR A 244 -11.27 15.73 18.44
N VAL A 245 -11.26 16.86 17.74
CA VAL A 245 -11.26 16.87 16.27
C VAL A 245 -10.01 16.15 15.74
N ARG A 246 -8.84 16.42 16.33
CA ARG A 246 -7.60 15.73 15.96
C ARG A 246 -7.71 14.22 16.17
N TYR A 247 -8.23 13.77 17.31
CA TYR A 247 -8.34 12.35 17.62
C TYR A 247 -9.37 11.64 16.73
N ALA A 248 -10.52 12.27 16.45
CA ALA A 248 -11.52 11.78 15.53
C ALA A 248 -10.98 11.63 14.09
N ILE A 249 -10.22 12.62 13.61
CA ILE A 249 -9.55 12.54 12.30
C ILE A 249 -8.57 11.37 12.25
N LEU A 250 -7.83 11.10 13.34
CA LEU A 250 -6.89 9.98 13.38
C LEU A 250 -7.61 8.62 13.30
N ILE A 251 -8.68 8.44 14.06
CA ILE A 251 -9.52 7.22 13.99
C ILE A 251 -10.08 7.05 12.59
N PHE A 252 -10.57 8.14 11.98
CA PHE A 252 -11.08 8.11 10.61
C PHE A 252 -9.99 7.72 9.59
N LYS A 253 -8.76 8.25 9.74
CA LYS A 253 -7.60 7.84 8.92
C LYS A 253 -7.30 6.34 9.07
N ASP A 254 -7.35 5.81 10.29
CA ASP A 254 -7.11 4.38 10.56
C ASP A 254 -8.20 3.49 9.98
N LEU A 255 -9.47 3.90 10.11
CA LEU A 255 -10.61 3.21 9.52
C LEU A 255 -10.48 3.14 8.00
N ILE A 256 -10.22 4.26 7.32
CA ILE A 256 -10.07 4.25 5.87
C ILE A 256 -8.85 3.43 5.47
N ALA A 257 -7.72 3.55 6.17
CA ALA A 257 -6.54 2.74 5.88
C ALA A 257 -6.86 1.24 5.98
N SER A 258 -7.65 0.84 6.98
CA SER A 258 -8.12 -0.54 7.15
C SER A 258 -8.98 -1.00 5.98
N ILE A 259 -9.96 -0.19 5.55
CA ILE A 259 -10.81 -0.46 4.39
C ILE A 259 -9.96 -0.57 3.12
N VAL A 260 -8.99 0.33 2.93
CA VAL A 260 -8.13 0.36 1.74
C VAL A 260 -7.24 -0.88 1.66
N VAL A 261 -6.66 -1.32 2.78
CA VAL A 261 -5.87 -2.57 2.83
C VAL A 261 -6.77 -3.79 2.58
N LEU A 262 -7.98 -3.81 3.12
CA LEU A 262 -8.96 -4.87 2.86
C LEU A 262 -9.38 -4.93 1.39
N LEU A 263 -9.65 -3.78 0.76
CA LEU A 263 -9.95 -3.70 -0.67
C LEU A 263 -8.77 -4.20 -1.51
N PHE A 264 -7.55 -3.82 -1.15
CA PHE A 264 -6.35 -4.32 -1.81
C PHE A 264 -6.22 -5.84 -1.70
N PHE A 265 -6.48 -6.42 -0.52
CA PHE A 265 -6.52 -7.88 -0.31
C PHE A 265 -7.64 -8.57 -1.12
N ASN A 266 -8.83 -7.97 -1.18
CA ASN A 266 -9.97 -8.53 -1.89
C ASN A 266 -9.78 -8.47 -3.41
N GLU A 267 -9.41 -7.31 -3.97
CA GLU A 267 -9.15 -7.17 -5.41
C GLU A 267 -8.07 -8.16 -5.86
N THR A 268 -7.07 -8.37 -5.01
CA THR A 268 -5.97 -9.28 -5.33
C THR A 268 -6.34 -10.76 -5.27
N THR A 269 -7.27 -11.14 -4.39
CA THR A 269 -7.77 -12.51 -4.21
C THR A 269 -8.90 -12.84 -5.18
N LEU A 270 -9.85 -11.92 -5.37
CA LEU A 270 -11.02 -12.07 -6.24
C LEU A 270 -10.63 -12.16 -7.72
N SER A 271 -9.64 -11.35 -8.15
CA SER A 271 -9.04 -11.44 -9.49
C SER A 271 -8.49 -12.85 -9.78
N ARG A 272 -7.92 -13.53 -8.77
CA ARG A 272 -7.42 -14.90 -8.91
C ARG A 272 -8.56 -15.91 -9.01
N SER A 273 -9.60 -15.77 -8.19
CA SER A 273 -10.77 -16.64 -8.23
C SER A 273 -11.47 -16.56 -9.59
N MET A 274 -11.70 -15.35 -10.11
CA MET A 274 -12.29 -15.15 -11.44
C MET A 274 -11.40 -15.68 -12.56
N TYR A 275 -10.08 -15.46 -12.52
CA TYR A 275 -9.20 -15.99 -13.55
C TYR A 275 -9.19 -17.53 -13.59
N VAL A 276 -9.15 -18.18 -12.41
CA VAL A 276 -9.24 -19.64 -12.30
C VAL A 276 -10.59 -20.15 -12.77
N PHE A 277 -11.68 -19.45 -12.43
CA PHE A 277 -13.02 -19.79 -12.88
C PHE A 277 -13.15 -19.70 -14.41
N VAL A 278 -12.72 -18.60 -15.02
CA VAL A 278 -12.73 -18.41 -16.49
C VAL A 278 -11.84 -19.42 -17.19
N ALA A 279 -10.66 -19.75 -16.63
CA ALA A 279 -9.78 -20.77 -17.18
C ALA A 279 -10.42 -22.17 -17.14
N LYS A 280 -11.13 -22.51 -16.05
CA LYS A 280 -11.91 -23.75 -15.96
C LYS A 280 -13.06 -23.76 -16.96
N LEU A 281 -13.76 -22.64 -17.14
CA LEU A 281 -14.85 -22.51 -18.11
C LEU A 281 -14.35 -22.72 -19.55
N LYS A 282 -13.23 -22.08 -19.92
CA LYS A 282 -12.61 -22.23 -21.25
C LYS A 282 -12.14 -23.65 -21.52
N ARG A 283 -11.56 -24.35 -20.53
CA ARG A 283 -11.20 -25.77 -20.68
C ARG A 283 -12.41 -26.65 -20.88
N LYS A 284 -13.50 -26.39 -20.15
CA LYS A 284 -14.75 -27.15 -20.30
C LYS A 284 -15.33 -26.98 -21.71
N ILE A 285 -15.42 -25.74 -22.21
CA ILE A 285 -15.88 -25.43 -23.56
C ILE A 285 -14.96 -26.06 -24.63
N SER A 286 -13.63 -25.99 -24.47
CA SER A 286 -12.68 -26.58 -25.42
C SER A 286 -12.75 -28.11 -25.47
N ASN A 287 -13.03 -28.76 -24.33
CA ASN A 287 -13.21 -30.21 -24.25
C ASN A 287 -14.55 -30.63 -24.87
N ASP A 288 -15.62 -29.84 -24.70
CA ASP A 288 -16.91 -30.10 -25.35
C ASP A 288 -16.81 -29.94 -26.88
N VAL A 289 -16.11 -28.90 -27.37
CA VAL A 289 -15.92 -28.66 -28.82
C VAL A 289 -15.05 -29.73 -29.49
N SER A 290 -14.03 -30.25 -28.79
CA SER A 290 -13.18 -31.33 -29.32
C SER A 290 -13.90 -32.69 -29.32
N SER A 291 -14.79 -32.95 -28.37
CA SER A 291 -15.63 -34.16 -28.37
C SER A 291 -16.65 -34.20 -29.52
N HIS A 292 -17.14 -33.04 -29.99
CA HIS A 292 -18.05 -32.95 -31.12
C HIS A 292 -17.36 -32.90 -32.50
N GLN A 293 -16.11 -32.43 -32.59
CA GLN A 293 -15.36 -32.42 -33.86
C GLN A 293 -14.66 -33.76 -34.18
N GLN A 294 -14.47 -34.64 -33.20
CA GLN A 294 -13.88 -35.97 -33.43
C GLN A 294 -14.85 -36.99 -34.07
N GLN A 295 -16.13 -36.67 -34.23
CA GLN A 295 -17.09 -37.54 -34.94
C GLN A 295 -17.35 -37.17 -36.41
N VAL A 296 -16.80 -36.07 -36.94
CA VAL A 296 -17.16 -35.58 -38.29
C VAL A 296 -15.96 -35.40 -39.25
N VAL A 297 -14.71 -35.48 -38.78
CA VAL A 297 -13.54 -35.24 -39.64
C VAL A 297 -12.48 -36.35 -39.52
N THR A 298 -12.88 -37.58 -39.85
CA THR A 298 -11.98 -38.72 -40.08
C THR A 298 -11.99 -39.19 -41.54
N SER A 299 -12.15 -38.29 -42.52
CA SER A 299 -12.04 -38.72 -43.91
C SER A 299 -11.27 -37.85 -44.90
N ILE A 300 -11.03 -36.54 -44.72
CA ILE A 300 -10.40 -35.77 -45.81
C ILE A 300 -9.53 -34.60 -45.28
N LYS A 301 -8.28 -34.53 -45.77
CA LYS A 301 -7.21 -33.52 -45.54
C LYS A 301 -6.21 -33.78 -44.41
N VAL A 302 -5.50 -34.90 -44.54
CA VAL A 302 -4.10 -35.03 -44.09
C VAL A 302 -3.23 -34.52 -45.23
N ASP A 303 -2.64 -33.32 -45.10
CA ASP A 303 -1.22 -33.09 -45.43
C ASP A 303 -0.74 -31.64 -45.27
N VAL A 304 -1.61 -30.64 -45.38
CA VAL A 304 -1.14 -29.23 -45.33
C VAL A 304 -1.19 -28.63 -43.90
N ARG A 305 -2.04 -29.18 -43.02
CA ARG A 305 -2.30 -28.61 -41.68
C ARG A 305 -1.27 -28.98 -40.62
N THR A 306 -0.51 -30.05 -40.82
CA THR A 306 0.45 -30.58 -39.84
C THR A 306 1.70 -29.68 -39.70
N ARG A 307 2.05 -28.92 -40.75
CA ARG A 307 3.22 -28.03 -40.75
C ARG A 307 3.00 -26.77 -39.91
N ASP A 308 1.85 -26.11 -40.04
CA ASP A 308 1.51 -24.90 -39.27
C ASP A 308 1.19 -25.21 -37.79
N ILE A 309 0.62 -26.37 -37.51
CA ILE A 309 0.38 -26.82 -36.13
C ILE A 309 1.70 -27.09 -35.43
N ASN A 310 2.67 -27.74 -36.10
CA ASN A 310 3.98 -28.01 -35.50
C ASN A 310 4.81 -26.73 -35.30
N LEU A 311 4.71 -25.74 -36.18
CA LEU A 311 5.34 -24.42 -35.98
C LEU A 311 4.77 -23.69 -34.76
N ARG A 312 3.44 -23.62 -34.62
CA ARG A 312 2.79 -23.02 -33.44
C ARG A 312 3.05 -23.78 -32.14
N LYS A 313 3.16 -25.11 -32.22
CA LYS A 313 3.48 -25.95 -31.06
C LYS A 313 4.92 -25.73 -30.60
N ASN A 314 5.86 -25.58 -31.53
CA ASN A 314 7.23 -25.18 -31.24
C ASN A 314 7.30 -23.77 -30.63
N GLU A 315 6.55 -22.80 -31.13
CA GLU A 315 6.52 -21.44 -30.54
C GLU A 315 5.96 -21.45 -29.11
N GLN A 316 4.90 -22.23 -28.86
CA GLN A 316 4.36 -22.41 -27.51
C GLN A 316 5.33 -23.16 -26.58
N GLU A 317 5.98 -24.23 -27.04
CA GLU A 317 6.97 -24.96 -26.26
C GLU A 317 8.21 -24.11 -25.96
N THR A 318 8.65 -23.29 -26.92
CA THR A 318 9.73 -22.32 -26.71
C THR A 318 9.32 -21.26 -25.69
N TYR A 319 8.08 -20.76 -25.75
CA TYR A 319 7.52 -19.84 -24.77
C TYR A 319 7.43 -20.46 -23.36
N PHE A 320 7.00 -21.71 -23.25
CA PHE A 320 6.95 -22.43 -21.98
C PHE A 320 8.34 -22.78 -21.44
N GLN A 321 9.32 -23.08 -22.30
CA GLN A 321 10.72 -23.28 -21.91
C GLN A 321 11.36 -21.98 -21.41
N MET A 322 11.10 -20.85 -22.07
CA MET A 322 11.54 -19.54 -21.56
C MET A 322 10.91 -19.27 -20.18
N MET A 323 9.60 -19.47 -20.01
CA MET A 323 8.92 -19.33 -18.71
C MET A 323 9.49 -20.26 -17.63
N LYS A 324 9.87 -21.49 -18.00
CA LYS A 324 10.41 -22.49 -17.07
C LYS A 324 11.85 -22.21 -16.63
N ASN A 325 12.64 -21.54 -17.47
CA ASN A 325 14.01 -21.12 -17.14
C ASN A 325 14.07 -19.78 -16.39
N THR A 326 12.97 -19.04 -16.34
CA THR A 326 12.88 -17.73 -15.65
C THR A 326 12.21 -17.84 -14.27
N TRP A 327 11.62 -18.99 -13.94
CA TRP A 327 11.07 -19.34 -12.62
C TRP A 327 12.04 -20.20 -11.84
#